data_AF-A0A183LAB4-F1
#
_entry.id   AF-A0A183LAB4-F1
#
_cell.length_a   1.000
_cell.length_b   1.000
_cell.length_c   1.000
_cell.angle_alpha   90.00
_cell.angle_beta   90.00
_cell.angle_gamma   90.00
#
_symmetry.space_group_name_H-M   'P 1'
#
loop_
_entity.id
_entity.type
_entity.pdbx_description
1 polymer ?
#
loop_
_entity_poly.entity_id
_entity_poly.type
_entity_poly.pdbx_seq_one_letter_code
_entity_poly.pdbx_strand_id
1 'polypeptide(L)'
;MASISLGGKVQEEHQRLRDVIVSYYRYRTLHKNRRSPLEVGDDYDRLRESLVQTELFLMRLLAYHVRRPSLPHPYLVHYLHSLLHWVGKGIAQPCGSDLNAGGNSVNASAIALARLPGLAWSILADSYQSAMCLDFAPEHIAAAVLHLALRIAGVEIPGNRHSEMAWWQAISDSLSREIVEQIQLRVMDIYAVDDKFKASTLNRFTDEF
;
A
#
# COMPACT_ATOMS: atom_id res chain seq x y z
N MET A 1 -12.71 10.42 11.48
CA MET A 1 -12.37 10.73 12.89
C MET A 1 -12.43 9.48 13.76
N ALA A 2 -13.61 8.90 13.95
CA ALA A 2 -13.79 7.77 14.86
C ALA A 2 -12.92 6.54 14.50
N SER A 3 -12.82 6.17 13.22
CA SER A 3 -11.96 5.05 12.78
C SER A 3 -10.47 5.25 13.11
N ILE A 4 -9.97 6.49 13.03
CA ILE A 4 -8.57 6.82 13.37
C ILE A 4 -8.36 6.77 14.88
N SER A 5 -9.29 7.33 15.66
CA SER A 5 -9.26 7.26 17.13
C SER A 5 -9.29 5.81 17.63
N LEU A 6 -10.17 4.99 17.04
CA LEU A 6 -10.31 3.58 17.38
C LEU A 6 -9.05 2.79 16.97
N GLY A 7 -8.51 3.02 15.77
CA GLY A 7 -7.28 2.40 15.29
C GLY A 7 -6.08 2.66 16.21
N GLY A 8 -5.87 3.90 16.63
CA GLY A 8 -4.82 4.25 17.60
C GLY A 8 -4.96 3.49 18.93
N LYS A 9 -6.19 3.39 19.47
CA LYS A 9 -6.44 2.59 20.69
C LYS A 9 -6.13 1.10 20.49
N VAL A 10 -6.42 0.55 19.32
CA VAL A 10 -6.21 -0.88 18.99
C VAL A 10 -4.72 -1.20 18.79
N GLN A 11 -3.97 -0.27 18.20
CA GLN A 11 -2.53 -0.38 18.00
C GLN A 11 -1.70 0.05 19.21
N GLU A 12 -2.35 0.40 20.33
CA GLU A 12 -1.72 0.91 21.55
C GLU A 12 -0.93 2.22 21.32
N GLU A 13 -1.26 2.94 20.24
CA GLU A 13 -0.76 4.29 19.97
C GLU A 13 -1.72 5.32 20.57
N HIS A 14 -1.35 5.85 21.73
CA HIS A 14 -2.20 6.81 22.45
C HIS A 14 -2.25 8.17 21.72
N GLN A 15 -3.34 8.41 21.01
CA GLN A 15 -3.66 9.70 20.40
C GLN A 15 -4.59 10.50 21.32
N ARG A 16 -4.27 11.78 21.57
CA ARG A 16 -5.16 12.66 22.34
C ARG A 16 -6.39 12.99 21.51
N LEU A 17 -7.57 12.86 22.12
CA LEU A 17 -8.85 13.12 21.44
C LEU A 17 -8.96 14.54 20.87
N ARG A 18 -8.41 15.53 21.58
CA ARG A 18 -8.34 16.91 21.12
C ARG A 18 -7.60 17.05 19.80
N ASP A 19 -6.48 16.35 19.62
CA ASP A 19 -5.62 16.46 18.44
C ASP A 19 -6.32 15.88 17.21
N VAL A 20 -7.06 14.78 17.39
CA VAL A 20 -7.91 14.18 16.34
C VAL A 20 -9.01 15.15 15.89
N ILE A 21 -9.70 15.79 16.85
CA ILE A 21 -10.80 16.72 16.57
C ILE A 21 -10.27 17.98 15.87
N VAL A 22 -9.19 18.57 16.39
CA VAL A 22 -8.59 19.78 15.82
C VAL A 22 -8.05 19.51 14.42
N SER A 23 -7.38 18.38 14.20
CA SER A 23 -6.86 18.00 12.88
C SER A 23 -7.98 17.81 11.87
N TYR A 24 -9.08 17.15 12.25
CA TYR A 24 -10.24 17.00 11.39
C TYR A 24 -10.94 18.33 11.11
N TYR A 25 -11.13 19.16 12.13
CA TYR A 25 -11.75 20.47 11.97
C TYR A 25 -10.93 21.33 11.01
N ARG A 26 -9.59 21.32 11.15
CA ARG A 26 -8.68 22.00 10.24
C ARG A 26 -8.76 21.45 8.82
N TYR A 27 -8.75 20.13 8.64
CA TYR A 27 -8.89 19.49 7.31
C TYR A 27 -10.21 19.88 6.63
N ARG A 28 -11.33 19.78 7.34
CA ARG A 28 -12.66 20.15 6.82
C ARG A 28 -12.77 21.65 6.50
N THR A 29 -12.03 22.47 7.25
CA THR A 29 -12.00 23.92 7.08
C THR A 29 -11.02 24.36 5.99
N LEU A 30 -9.96 23.59 5.70
CA LEU A 30 -8.94 24.00 4.72
C LEU A 30 -9.50 24.20 3.31
N HIS A 31 -10.60 23.53 2.97
CA HIS A 31 -11.31 23.70 1.70
C HIS A 31 -12.24 24.94 1.66
N LYS A 32 -12.40 25.65 2.78
CA LYS A 32 -13.07 26.95 2.87
C LYS A 32 -12.13 27.92 3.57
N ASN A 33 -11.35 28.65 2.76
CA ASN A 33 -10.55 29.78 3.22
C ASN A 33 -11.27 30.54 4.36
N ARG A 34 -10.61 30.60 5.53
CA ARG A 34 -10.99 31.38 6.73
C ARG A 34 -11.93 30.72 7.76
N ARG A 35 -11.44 29.81 8.60
CA ARG A 35 -11.93 29.76 10.00
C ARG A 35 -10.77 29.82 10.98
N SER A 36 -11.01 30.52 12.09
CA SER A 36 -10.13 30.56 13.26
C SER A 36 -9.90 29.14 13.81
N PRO A 37 -8.77 28.91 14.51
CA PRO A 37 -8.54 27.66 15.24
C PRO A 37 -9.76 27.30 16.10
N LEU A 38 -10.08 26.00 16.19
CA LEU A 38 -11.23 25.55 16.98
C LEU A 38 -11.03 25.92 18.45
N GLU A 39 -11.88 26.81 18.95
CA GLU A 39 -11.92 27.18 20.36
C GLU A 39 -12.61 26.07 21.18
N VAL A 40 -12.26 25.98 22.47
CA VAL A 40 -12.94 25.07 23.39
C VAL A 40 -14.28 25.73 23.75
N GLY A 41 -15.35 25.25 23.14
CA GLY A 41 -16.71 25.70 23.35
C GLY A 41 -17.71 24.68 22.82
N ASP A 42 -18.98 25.07 22.70
CA ASP A 42 -20.09 24.16 22.39
C ASP A 42 -19.86 23.29 21.14
N ASP A 43 -19.21 23.84 20.10
CA ASP A 43 -18.93 23.09 18.88
C ASP A 43 -17.87 22.00 19.08
N TYR A 44 -16.87 22.24 19.94
CA TYR A 44 -15.89 21.22 20.33
C TYR A 44 -16.57 20.10 21.11
N ASP A 45 -17.43 20.44 22.07
CA ASP A 45 -18.13 19.46 22.90
C ASP A 45 -19.09 18.61 22.07
N ARG A 46 -19.85 19.21 21.13
CA ARG A 46 -20.68 18.49 20.17
C ARG A 46 -19.87 17.50 19.31
N LEU A 47 -18.72 17.94 18.79
CA LEU A 47 -17.84 17.08 17.99
C LEU A 47 -17.26 15.94 18.82
N ARG A 48 -16.90 16.22 20.07
CA ARG A 48 -16.40 15.22 21.02
C ARG A 48 -17.46 14.16 21.32
N GLU A 49 -18.68 14.57 21.64
CA GLU A 49 -19.80 13.64 21.89
C GLU A 49 -20.10 12.79 20.65
N SER A 50 -20.19 13.41 19.47
CA SER A 50 -20.40 12.71 18.21
C SER A 50 -19.27 11.70 17.92
N LEU A 51 -18.02 12.04 18.24
CA LEU A 51 -16.89 11.14 18.07
C LEU A 51 -17.01 9.91 18.98
N VAL A 52 -17.33 10.10 20.26
CA VAL A 52 -17.52 8.98 21.20
C VAL A 52 -18.70 8.08 20.79
N GLN A 53 -19.81 8.67 20.34
CA GLN A 53 -20.98 7.92 19.86
C GLN A 53 -20.66 7.12 18.59
N THR A 54 -19.99 7.73 17.62
CA THR A 54 -19.61 7.06 16.37
C THR A 54 -18.54 5.99 16.59
N GLU A 55 -17.64 6.17 17.55
CA GLU A 55 -16.68 5.15 17.97
C GLU A 55 -17.40 3.92 18.56
N LEU A 56 -18.36 4.13 19.47
CA LEU A 56 -19.17 3.04 20.02
C LEU A 56 -20.00 2.35 18.93
N PHE A 57 -20.54 3.12 17.98
CA PHE A 57 -21.25 2.58 16.83
C PHE A 57 -20.35 1.69 15.96
N LEU A 58 -19.13 2.13 15.64
CA LEU A 58 -18.16 1.31 14.90
C LEU A 58 -17.79 0.02 15.64
N MET A 59 -17.58 0.09 16.95
CA MET A 59 -17.32 -1.09 17.79
C MET A 59 -18.47 -2.11 17.72
N ARG A 60 -19.72 -1.63 17.75
CA ARG A 60 -20.90 -2.49 17.60
C ARG A 60 -21.02 -3.07 16.19
N LEU A 61 -20.76 -2.27 15.16
CA LEU A 61 -20.81 -2.70 13.76
C LEU A 61 -19.78 -3.82 13.49
N LEU A 62 -18.59 -3.70 14.07
CA LEU A 62 -17.53 -4.70 14.00
C LEU A 62 -17.71 -5.84 15.01
N ALA A 63 -18.83 -5.89 15.73
CA ALA A 63 -19.11 -6.87 16.78
C ALA A 63 -17.96 -7.02 17.79
N TYR A 64 -17.26 -5.92 18.11
CA TYR A 64 -16.07 -5.88 18.98
C TYR A 64 -14.88 -6.75 18.50
N HIS A 65 -14.88 -7.19 17.24
CA HIS A 65 -13.76 -7.89 16.60
C HIS A 65 -12.70 -6.90 16.10
N VAL A 66 -12.26 -5.98 16.97
CA VAL A 66 -11.26 -4.95 16.64
C VAL A 66 -9.88 -5.36 17.14
N ARG A 67 -9.55 -6.66 17.03
CA ARG A 67 -8.21 -7.14 17.33
C ARG A 67 -7.23 -6.67 16.25
N ARG A 68 -5.94 -6.59 16.57
CA ARG A 68 -4.89 -6.20 15.62
C ARG A 68 -5.03 -7.04 14.33
N PRO A 69 -5.45 -6.45 13.20
CA PRO A 69 -5.61 -7.20 11.97
C PRO A 69 -4.23 -7.62 11.46
N SER A 70 -4.17 -8.80 10.85
CA SER A 70 -2.96 -9.24 10.14
C SER A 70 -2.78 -8.35 8.91
N LEU A 71 -1.76 -7.50 8.95
CA LEU A 71 -1.41 -6.60 7.85
C LEU A 71 -0.51 -7.33 6.84
N PRO A 72 -0.53 -6.95 5.54
CA PRO A 72 0.38 -7.48 4.53
C PRO A 72 1.84 -7.00 4.69
N HIS A 73 2.10 -5.88 5.39
CA HIS A 73 3.45 -5.32 5.50
C HIS A 73 4.50 -6.25 6.13
N PRO A 74 4.23 -6.95 7.26
CA PRO A 74 5.19 -7.88 7.83
C PRO A 74 5.57 -9.00 6.85
N TYR A 75 4.57 -9.57 6.16
CA TYR A 75 4.80 -10.59 5.13
C TYR A 75 5.66 -10.07 3.99
N LEU A 76 5.37 -8.85 3.52
CA LEU A 76 6.16 -8.22 2.46
C LEU A 76 7.64 -8.10 2.85
N VAL A 77 7.93 -7.67 4.08
CA VAL A 77 9.31 -7.55 4.58
C VAL A 77 9.99 -8.91 4.66
N HIS A 78 9.29 -9.94 5.16
CA HIS A 78 9.83 -11.30 5.19
C HIS A 78 10.14 -11.86 3.80
N TYR A 79 9.26 -11.61 2.83
CA TYR A 79 9.44 -12.05 1.45
C TYR A 79 10.56 -11.26 0.76
N LEU A 80 10.62 -9.94 0.96
CA LEU A 80 11.71 -9.09 0.47
C LEU A 80 13.07 -9.51 1.01
N HIS A 81 13.18 -9.77 2.31
CA HIS A 81 14.43 -10.21 2.93
C HIS A 81 14.89 -11.55 2.36
N SER A 82 13.95 -12.51 2.24
CA SER A 82 14.23 -13.84 1.69
C SER A 82 14.68 -13.73 0.23
N LEU A 83 13.98 -12.93 -0.57
CA LEU A 83 14.28 -12.73 -1.99
C LEU A 83 15.61 -12.00 -2.19
N LEU A 84 15.89 -10.94 -1.43
CA LEU A 84 17.15 -10.22 -1.51
C LEU A 84 18.33 -11.12 -1.13
N HIS A 85 18.16 -11.99 -0.13
CA HIS A 85 19.15 -13.00 0.22
C HIS A 85 19.37 -14.03 -0.90
N TRP A 86 18.29 -14.48 -1.55
CA TRP A 86 18.36 -15.40 -2.70
C TRP A 86 19.08 -14.75 -3.89
N VAL A 87 18.81 -13.46 -4.15
CA VAL A 87 19.44 -12.71 -5.23
C VAL A 87 20.91 -12.36 -4.92
N GLY A 88 21.20 -11.95 -3.68
CA GLY A 88 22.53 -11.52 -3.23
C GLY A 88 23.57 -12.65 -3.09
N LYS A 89 23.13 -13.91 -2.95
CA LYS A 89 24.01 -15.09 -2.91
C LYS A 89 24.43 -15.63 -4.29
N GLY A 90 23.97 -15.02 -5.39
CA GLY A 90 24.63 -15.15 -6.70
C GLY A 90 23.81 -15.76 -7.83
N ILE A 91 22.64 -15.21 -8.19
CA ILE A 91 21.95 -15.64 -9.42
C ILE A 91 21.14 -14.52 -10.13
N ALA A 92 21.41 -13.22 -9.92
CA ALA A 92 20.85 -12.19 -10.81
C ALA A 92 21.67 -12.14 -12.11
N GLN A 93 21.37 -13.02 -13.07
CA GLN A 93 21.76 -12.80 -14.45
C GLN A 93 20.87 -11.69 -15.03
N PRO A 94 21.44 -10.57 -15.51
CA PRO A 94 20.65 -9.58 -16.23
C PRO A 94 20.11 -10.20 -17.52
N CYS A 95 18.83 -9.96 -17.79
CA CYS A 95 18.19 -10.36 -19.04
C CYS A 95 18.90 -9.64 -20.21
N GLY A 96 19.45 -10.40 -21.16
CA GLY A 96 19.99 -9.84 -22.41
C GLY A 96 21.51 -9.65 -22.48
N SER A 97 22.31 -10.60 -21.97
CA SER A 97 23.71 -10.70 -22.38
C SER A 97 23.83 -11.37 -23.76
N ASP A 98 23.26 -10.73 -24.78
CA ASP A 98 23.80 -10.90 -26.12
C ASP A 98 25.16 -10.19 -26.16
N LEU A 99 26.12 -10.89 -26.75
CA LEU A 99 27.54 -10.56 -26.77
C LEU A 99 27.80 -9.07 -27.06
N ASN A 100 28.68 -8.45 -26.26
CA ASN A 100 29.41 -7.20 -26.56
C ASN A 100 28.79 -5.85 -26.12
N ALA A 101 28.65 -5.60 -24.82
CA ALA A 101 28.59 -4.23 -24.28
C ALA A 101 29.36 -4.11 -22.95
N GLY A 102 30.49 -3.42 -22.99
CA GLY A 102 31.33 -3.17 -21.83
C GLY A 102 30.63 -2.39 -20.72
N GLY A 103 30.80 -2.85 -19.47
CA GLY A 103 31.09 -1.96 -18.35
C GLY A 103 29.97 -1.42 -17.45
N ASN A 104 28.67 -1.47 -17.79
CA ASN A 104 27.64 -0.74 -17.00
C ASN A 104 26.38 -1.50 -16.55
N SER A 105 26.13 -2.77 -16.94
CA SER A 105 24.85 -3.45 -16.61
C SER A 105 24.75 -4.00 -15.17
N VAL A 106 25.88 -4.28 -14.52
CA VAL A 106 25.93 -4.71 -13.11
C VAL A 106 25.43 -3.60 -12.19
N ASN A 107 25.66 -2.34 -12.55
CA ASN A 107 25.21 -1.19 -11.77
C ASN A 107 23.69 -1.00 -11.89
N ALA A 108 23.10 -1.22 -13.08
CA ALA A 108 21.67 -1.03 -13.29
C ALA A 108 20.82 -2.05 -12.50
N SER A 109 21.21 -3.34 -12.51
CA SER A 109 20.54 -4.39 -11.75
C SER A 109 20.72 -4.21 -10.23
N ALA A 110 21.91 -3.82 -9.77
CA ALA A 110 22.14 -3.48 -8.37
C ALA A 110 21.32 -2.27 -7.92
N ILE A 111 21.20 -1.23 -8.75
CA ILE A 111 20.35 -0.05 -8.48
C ILE A 111 18.87 -0.43 -8.47
N ALA A 112 18.42 -1.29 -9.38
CA ALA A 112 17.05 -1.79 -9.41
C ALA A 112 16.70 -2.58 -8.14
N LEU A 113 17.59 -3.46 -7.70
CA LEU A 113 17.45 -4.22 -6.45
C LEU A 113 17.45 -3.32 -5.21
N ALA A 114 18.27 -2.27 -5.19
CA ALA A 114 18.29 -1.29 -4.10
C ALA A 114 16.98 -0.49 -4.01
N ARG A 115 16.31 -0.24 -5.14
CA ARG A 115 15.04 0.50 -5.20
C ARG A 115 13.81 -0.38 -4.97
N LEU A 116 13.93 -1.69 -5.14
CA LEU A 116 12.83 -2.65 -5.03
C LEU A 116 12.07 -2.55 -3.70
N PRO A 117 12.70 -2.53 -2.50
CA PRO A 117 11.95 -2.46 -1.25
C PRO A 117 11.09 -1.20 -1.15
N GLY A 118 11.62 -0.05 -1.58
CA GLY A 118 10.88 1.22 -1.58
C GLY A 118 9.69 1.18 -2.52
N LEU A 119 9.88 0.64 -3.73
CA LEU A 119 8.81 0.47 -4.72
C LEU A 119 7.73 -0.51 -4.24
N ALA A 120 8.11 -1.66 -3.69
CA ALA A 120 7.17 -2.64 -3.18
C ALA A 120 6.37 -2.07 -2.00
N TRP A 121 7.03 -1.30 -1.12
CA TRP A 121 6.37 -0.62 -0.01
C TRP A 121 5.39 0.45 -0.48
N SER A 122 5.74 1.27 -1.47
CA SER A 122 4.84 2.29 -2.01
C SER A 122 3.62 1.66 -2.68
N ILE A 123 3.81 0.62 -3.49
CA ILE A 123 2.71 -0.10 -4.14
C ILE A 123 1.78 -0.74 -3.09
N LEU A 124 2.35 -1.31 -2.02
CA LEU A 124 1.56 -1.88 -0.94
C LEU A 124 0.77 -0.80 -0.20
N ALA A 125 1.38 0.36 0.06
CA ALA A 125 0.69 1.48 0.71
C ALA A 125 -0.48 1.99 -0.13
N ASP A 126 -0.31 2.09 -1.46
CA ASP A 126 -1.36 2.54 -2.37
C ASP A 126 -2.49 1.50 -2.48
N SER A 127 -2.18 0.20 -2.30
CA SER A 127 -3.18 -0.88 -2.34
C SER A 127 -4.32 -0.71 -1.32
N TYR A 128 -4.10 0.01 -0.21
CA TYR A 128 -5.12 0.31 0.80
C TYR A 128 -6.23 1.26 0.32
N GLN A 129 -6.04 1.93 -0.81
CA GLN A 129 -7.08 2.73 -1.44
C GLN A 129 -8.21 1.86 -2.01
N SER A 130 -7.94 0.57 -2.26
CA SER A 130 -8.93 -0.41 -2.70
C SER A 130 -9.32 -1.37 -1.57
N ALA A 131 -10.53 -1.94 -1.65
CA ALA A 131 -11.05 -2.87 -0.64
C ALA A 131 -10.42 -4.28 -0.67
N MET A 132 -9.25 -4.45 -1.30
CA MET A 132 -8.58 -5.75 -1.47
C MET A 132 -8.25 -6.46 -0.17
N CYS A 133 -8.04 -5.70 0.91
CA CYS A 133 -7.77 -6.25 2.24
C CYS A 133 -8.94 -7.06 2.83
N LEU A 134 -10.15 -6.96 2.25
CA LEU A 134 -11.31 -7.74 2.66
C LEU A 134 -11.48 -9.02 1.83
N ASP A 135 -11.00 -9.01 0.59
CA ASP A 135 -11.23 -10.10 -0.38
C ASP A 135 -10.09 -11.13 -0.37
N PHE A 136 -8.87 -10.71 -0.05
CA PHE A 136 -7.67 -11.56 -0.11
C PHE A 136 -6.95 -11.59 1.22
N ALA A 137 -6.27 -12.71 1.51
CA ALA A 137 -5.44 -12.82 2.70
C ALA A 137 -4.19 -11.92 2.55
N PRO A 138 -3.66 -11.39 3.67
CA PRO A 138 -2.53 -10.46 3.63
C PRO A 138 -1.25 -11.07 3.04
N GLU A 139 -1.09 -12.39 3.16
CA GLU A 139 0.01 -13.16 2.55
C GLU A 139 -0.03 -13.08 1.03
N HIS A 140 -1.21 -13.30 0.43
CA HIS A 140 -1.39 -13.25 -1.03
C HIS A 140 -1.20 -11.83 -1.57
N ILE A 141 -1.69 -10.82 -0.85
CA ILE A 141 -1.50 -9.41 -1.23
C ILE A 141 -0.02 -9.05 -1.25
N ALA A 142 0.73 -9.40 -0.20
CA ALA A 142 2.15 -9.12 -0.10
C ALA A 142 2.95 -9.78 -1.22
N ALA A 143 2.67 -11.05 -1.53
CA ALA A 143 3.34 -11.78 -2.60
C ALA A 143 3.01 -11.20 -3.99
N ALA A 144 1.76 -10.84 -4.25
CA ALA A 144 1.33 -10.27 -5.52
C ALA A 144 1.92 -8.86 -5.76
N VAL A 145 1.98 -8.02 -4.73
CA VAL A 145 2.62 -6.70 -4.77
C VAL A 145 4.12 -6.84 -5.00
N LEU A 146 4.79 -7.79 -4.32
CA LEU A 146 6.20 -8.07 -4.55
C LEU A 146 6.46 -8.49 -6.00
N HIS A 147 5.62 -9.37 -6.54
CA HIS A 147 5.70 -9.79 -7.95
C HIS A 147 5.50 -8.62 -8.92
N LEU A 148 4.61 -7.69 -8.60
CA LEU A 148 4.39 -6.49 -9.41
C LEU A 148 5.62 -5.57 -9.39
N ALA A 149 6.18 -5.34 -8.20
CA ALA A 149 7.37 -4.51 -8.01
C ALA A 149 8.59 -5.09 -8.76
N LEU A 150 8.77 -6.42 -8.75
CA LEU A 150 9.82 -7.10 -9.51
C LEU A 150 9.67 -6.90 -11.01
N ARG A 151 8.45 -7.03 -11.54
CA ARG A 151 8.15 -6.79 -12.96
C ARG A 151 8.45 -5.34 -13.35
N ILE A 152 8.08 -4.37 -12.52
CA ILE A 152 8.35 -2.95 -12.77
C ILE A 152 9.86 -2.66 -12.69
N ALA A 153 10.58 -3.30 -11.76
CA ALA A 153 12.02 -3.16 -11.62
C ALA A 153 12.83 -3.88 -12.72
N GLY A 154 12.18 -4.70 -13.57
CA GLY A 154 12.84 -5.50 -14.60
C GLY A 154 13.75 -6.59 -14.02
N VAL A 155 13.50 -7.04 -12.79
CA VAL A 155 14.28 -8.07 -12.11
C VAL A 155 13.58 -9.41 -12.27
N GLU A 156 14.21 -10.32 -13.00
CA GLU A 156 13.76 -11.71 -13.08
C GLU A 156 14.35 -12.52 -11.91
N ILE A 157 13.51 -13.37 -11.30
CA ILE A 157 14.00 -14.25 -10.25
C ILE A 157 14.64 -15.48 -10.90
N PRO A 158 15.91 -15.76 -10.55
CA PRO A 158 16.59 -16.97 -10.99
C PRO A 158 15.86 -18.23 -10.54
N GLY A 159 15.57 -19.13 -11.48
CA GLY A 159 14.87 -20.40 -11.24
C GLY A 159 13.49 -20.52 -11.88
N ASN A 160 12.88 -19.41 -12.32
CA ASN A 160 11.55 -19.45 -12.96
C ASN A 160 11.55 -20.11 -14.36
N ARG A 161 12.72 -20.27 -15.00
CA ARG A 161 12.87 -20.96 -16.31
C ARG A 161 13.05 -22.48 -16.22
N HIS A 162 13.41 -23.00 -15.04
CA HIS A 162 13.79 -24.41 -14.88
C HIS A 162 12.97 -25.15 -13.81
N SER A 163 12.05 -24.46 -13.13
CA SER A 163 11.16 -25.02 -12.11
C SER A 163 9.74 -25.12 -12.68
N GLU A 164 9.05 -26.25 -12.42
CA GLU A 164 7.62 -26.41 -12.74
C GLU A 164 6.74 -25.49 -11.88
N MET A 165 7.26 -25.01 -10.75
CA MET A 165 6.57 -24.12 -9.82
C MET A 165 7.11 -22.69 -9.91
N ALA A 166 6.20 -21.73 -9.94
CA ALA A 166 6.55 -20.32 -9.88
C ALA A 166 7.11 -19.96 -8.50
N TRP A 167 8.04 -19.00 -8.44
CA TRP A 167 8.73 -18.63 -7.19
C TRP A 167 7.77 -18.23 -6.05
N TRP A 168 6.61 -17.66 -6.37
CA TRP A 168 5.61 -17.28 -5.37
C TRP A 168 4.87 -18.49 -4.77
N GLN A 169 4.82 -19.62 -5.49
CA GLN A 169 4.29 -20.88 -4.93
C GLN A 169 5.24 -21.49 -3.91
N ALA A 170 6.56 -21.24 -4.03
CA ALA A 170 7.53 -21.64 -3.02
C ALA A 170 7.42 -20.84 -1.71
N ILE A 171 6.74 -19.68 -1.75
CA ILE A 171 6.48 -18.83 -0.57
C ILE A 171 5.16 -19.22 0.08
N SER A 172 4.16 -19.58 -0.72
CA SER A 172 2.83 -19.95 -0.25
C SER A 172 2.15 -20.92 -1.21
N ASP A 173 1.86 -22.13 -0.75
CA ASP A 173 1.21 -23.19 -1.54
C ASP A 173 -0.23 -22.83 -1.95
N SER A 174 -0.88 -21.93 -1.20
CA SER A 174 -2.26 -21.47 -1.44
C SER A 174 -2.38 -20.38 -2.50
N LEU A 175 -1.27 -19.88 -3.05
CA LEU A 175 -1.25 -18.77 -4.00
C LEU A 175 -1.28 -19.28 -5.44
N SER A 176 -2.48 -19.25 -6.05
CA SER A 176 -2.62 -19.52 -7.48
C SER A 176 -2.20 -18.32 -8.33
N ARG A 177 -1.80 -18.59 -9.58
CA ARG A 177 -1.45 -17.54 -10.55
C ARG A 177 -2.62 -16.57 -10.79
N GLU A 178 -3.84 -17.09 -10.82
CA GLU A 178 -5.06 -16.31 -11.05
C GLU A 178 -5.28 -15.27 -9.94
N ILE A 179 -5.06 -15.64 -8.68
CA ILE A 179 -5.18 -14.72 -7.53
C ILE A 179 -4.12 -13.62 -7.63
N VAL A 180 -2.87 -13.97 -7.98
CA VAL A 180 -1.79 -12.99 -8.19
C VAL A 180 -2.18 -11.99 -9.27
N GLU A 181 -2.62 -12.47 -10.43
CA GLU A 181 -3.02 -11.63 -11.56
C GLU A 181 -4.22 -10.73 -11.21
N GLN A 182 -5.21 -11.27 -10.49
CA GLN A 182 -6.38 -10.51 -10.05
C GLN A 182 -6.00 -9.39 -9.08
N ILE A 183 -5.11 -9.64 -8.12
CA ILE A 183 -4.61 -8.61 -7.21
C ILE A 183 -3.82 -7.55 -7.98
N GLN A 184 -2.95 -7.96 -8.91
CA GLN A 184 -2.15 -7.03 -9.72
C GLN A 184 -3.00 -6.12 -10.58
N LEU A 185 -4.04 -6.65 -11.23
CA LEU A 185 -4.99 -5.86 -12.02
C LEU A 185 -5.70 -4.83 -11.14
N ARG A 186 -6.19 -5.23 -9.96
CA ARG A 186 -6.83 -4.29 -9.03
C ARG A 186 -5.89 -3.21 -8.51
N VAL A 187 -4.61 -3.52 -8.29
CA VAL A 187 -3.59 -2.52 -7.94
C VAL A 187 -3.38 -1.55 -9.11
N MET A 188 -3.26 -2.06 -10.33
CA MET A 188 -3.09 -1.24 -11.53
C MET A 188 -4.29 -0.33 -11.81
N ASP A 189 -5.51 -0.80 -11.50
CA ASP A 189 -6.73 0.02 -11.62
C ASP A 189 -6.68 1.27 -10.74
N ILE A 190 -6.04 1.20 -9.56
CA ILE A 190 -5.86 2.37 -8.67
C ILE A 190 -5.06 3.45 -9.40
N TYR A 191 -3.93 3.08 -10.00
CA TYR A 191 -3.08 4.02 -10.74
C TYR A 191 -3.75 4.53 -12.03
N ALA A 192 -4.58 3.71 -12.68
CA ALA A 192 -5.32 4.13 -13.86
C ALA A 192 -6.38 5.22 -13.56
N VAL A 193 -6.92 5.25 -12.33
CA VAL A 193 -7.88 6.29 -11.90
C VAL A 193 -7.18 7.65 -11.74
N ASP A 194 -5.95 7.67 -11.23
CA ASP A 194 -5.18 8.92 -11.10
C ASP A 194 -4.87 9.54 -12.47
N ASP A 195 -4.56 8.72 -13.46
CA ASP A 195 -4.35 9.20 -14.83
C ASP A 195 -5.64 9.76 -15.45
N LYS A 196 -6.79 9.13 -15.20
CA LYS A 196 -8.10 9.65 -15.62
C LYS A 196 -8.42 10.98 -14.94
N PHE A 197 -8.13 11.11 -13.64
CA PHE A 197 -8.36 12.34 -12.90
C PHE A 197 -7.46 13.48 -13.40
N LYS A 198 -6.17 13.21 -13.64
CA LYS A 198 -5.24 14.16 -14.28
C LYS A 198 -5.71 14.58 -15.66
N ALA A 199 -6.13 13.63 -16.51
CA ALA A 199 -6.64 13.91 -17.85
C ALA A 199 -7.92 14.78 -17.81
N SER A 200 -8.85 14.49 -16.88
CA SER A 200 -10.08 15.29 -16.71
C SER A 200 -9.81 16.71 -16.22
N THR A 201 -8.76 16.90 -15.42
CA THR A 201 -8.34 18.21 -14.93
C THR A 201 -7.72 19.03 -16.05
N LEU A 202 -6.92 18.40 -16.91
CA LEU A 202 -6.32 19.06 -18.08
C LEU A 202 -7.39 19.51 -19.08
N ASN A 203 -8.40 18.68 -19.35
CA ASN A 203 -9.51 19.05 -20.25
C ASN A 203 -10.33 20.23 -19.73
N ARG A 204 -10.47 20.39 -18.41
CA ARG A 204 -11.13 21.58 -17.82
C ARG A 204 -10.37 22.89 -18.09
N PHE A 205 -9.05 22.84 -18.20
CA PHE A 205 -8.25 24.03 -18.51
C PHE A 205 -8.23 24.37 -20.00
N THR A 206 -8.49 23.41 -20.89
CA THR A 206 -8.56 23.66 -22.34
C THR A 206 -9.91 24.21 -22.79
N ASP A 207 -10.99 23.94 -22.06
CA ASP A 207 -12.34 24.48 -22.36
C ASP A 207 -12.56 25.90 -21.81
N GLU A 208 -11.61 26.47 -21.06
CA GLU A 208 -11.68 27.83 -20.50
C GLU A 208 -10.90 28.89 -21.32
N PHE A 209 -10.45 28.57 -22.54
CA PHE A 209 -9.78 29.53 -23.46
C PHE A 209 -10.46 29.61 -24.83
#